data_AF-A0A699VQK0-F1
#
_entry.id   AF-A0A699VQK0-F1
#
_cell.length_a   1.000
_cell.length_b   1.000
_cell.length_c   1.000
_cell.angle_alpha   90.00
_cell.angle_beta   90.00
_cell.angle_gamma   90.00
#
_symmetry.space_group_name_H-M   'P 1'
#
loop_
_entity.id
_entity.type
_entity.pdbx_description
1 polymer ?
#
loop_
_entity_poly.entity_id
_entity_poly.type
_entity_poly.pdbx_seq_one_letter_code
_entity_poly.pdbx_strand_id
1 'polypeptide(L)'
;ITAIENQLNKKVKVVRYDNGTKFKNRDLDEFCGMKGINKEYSNARTPQQNKVIEKKNRTLIKAARTMLTDSLLPIIFWAEAVSTACYVLNRALVTKTHNKTPYELLNGRTPRLDFMRPFSSPVTILNTLDPLGKIKGKSDEDFWLGTL
;
A
#
# COMPACT_ATOMS: atom_id res chain seq x y z
N ILE A 1 12.00 -3.09 -2.30
CA ILE A 1 13.16 -2.60 -1.52
C ILE A 1 13.82 -1.42 -2.23
N THR A 2 14.40 -1.63 -3.42
CA THR A 2 15.05 -0.57 -4.21
C THR A 2 14.21 0.70 -4.41
N ALA A 3 12.92 0.55 -4.75
CA ALA A 3 12.03 1.70 -4.93
C ALA A 3 11.87 2.55 -3.65
N ILE A 4 11.73 1.90 -2.49
CA ILE A 4 11.58 2.58 -1.19
C ILE A 4 12.90 3.25 -0.79
N GLU A 5 14.03 2.59 -1.03
CA GLU A 5 15.35 3.16 -0.74
C GLU A 5 15.61 4.42 -1.55
N ASN A 6 15.26 4.40 -2.84
CA ASN A 6 15.41 5.55 -3.73
C ASN A 6 14.46 6.69 -3.36
N GLN A 7 13.20 6.39 -3.05
CA GLN A 7 12.20 7.42 -2.69
C GLN A 7 12.51 8.11 -1.37
N LEU A 8 13.03 7.36 -0.39
CA LEU A 8 13.31 7.89 0.95
C LEU A 8 14.76 8.33 1.14
N ASN A 9 15.63 8.05 0.17
CA ASN A 9 17.09 8.16 0.28
C ASN A 9 17.62 7.47 1.56
N LYS A 10 17.04 6.33 1.93
CA LYS A 10 17.36 5.54 3.14
C LYS A 10 17.59 4.09 2.77
N LYS A 11 18.79 3.57 3.05
CA LYS A 11 19.09 2.14 2.84
C LYS A 11 18.38 1.26 3.86
N VAL A 12 17.82 0.15 3.39
CA VAL A 12 17.32 -0.93 4.25
C VAL A 12 18.52 -1.68 4.80
N LYS A 13 18.63 -1.78 6.13
CA LYS A 13 19.77 -2.45 6.78
C LYS A 13 19.48 -3.91 7.12
N VAL A 14 18.24 -4.18 7.55
CA VAL A 14 17.83 -5.48 8.06
C VAL A 14 16.43 -5.80 7.55
N VAL A 15 16.23 -7.03 7.08
CA VAL A 15 14.91 -7.59 6.82
C VAL A 15 14.72 -8.81 7.70
N ARG A 16 13.60 -8.83 8.42
CA ARG A 16 13.19 -9.94 9.29
C ARG A 16 12.13 -10.79 8.61
N TYR A 17 12.37 -12.09 8.53
CA TYR A 17 11.42 -13.06 8.01
C TYR A 17 10.88 -13.95 9.14
N ASP A 18 9.70 -14.50 8.93
CA ASP A 18 9.28 -15.63 9.74
C ASP A 18 10.15 -16.85 9.44
N ASN A 19 10.11 -17.86 10.31
CA ASN A 19 10.88 -19.09 10.10
C ASN A 19 10.27 -20.00 9.02
N GLY A 20 9.29 -19.48 8.27
CA GLY A 20 8.65 -20.18 7.16
C GLY A 20 9.65 -20.48 6.05
N THR A 21 9.37 -21.55 5.29
CA THR A 21 10.22 -21.96 4.17
C THR A 21 10.06 -21.06 2.95
N LYS A 22 8.96 -20.29 2.85
CA LYS A 22 8.63 -19.44 1.70
C LYS A 22 9.67 -18.36 1.40
N PHE A 23 10.37 -17.88 2.42
CA PHE A 23 11.39 -16.84 2.29
C PHE A 23 12.83 -17.37 2.35
N LYS A 24 12.99 -18.70 2.39
CA LYS A 24 14.28 -19.39 2.31
C LYS A 24 14.54 -19.75 0.85
N ASN A 25 14.84 -18.75 0.02
CA ASN A 25 15.21 -18.92 -1.38
C ASN A 25 16.59 -18.31 -1.64
N ARG A 26 17.43 -19.01 -2.39
CA ARG A 26 18.74 -18.56 -2.88
C ARG A 26 18.67 -17.20 -3.59
N ASP A 27 17.61 -16.93 -4.36
CA ASP A 27 17.48 -15.66 -5.08
C ASP A 27 17.35 -14.46 -4.11
N LEU A 28 16.61 -14.66 -3.00
CA LEU A 28 16.48 -13.64 -1.96
C LEU A 28 17.79 -13.47 -1.18
N ASP A 29 18.53 -14.56 -1.01
CA ASP A 29 19.83 -14.55 -0.36
C ASP A 29 20.85 -13.75 -1.16
N GLU A 30 20.91 -13.98 -2.47
CA GLU A 30 21.77 -13.25 -3.41
C GLU A 30 21.36 -11.78 -3.49
N PHE A 31 20.06 -11.49 -3.65
CA PHE A 31 19.56 -10.11 -3.67
C PHE A 31 19.95 -9.32 -2.41
N CYS A 32 19.78 -9.92 -1.23
CA CYS A 32 20.16 -9.28 0.03
C CYS A 32 21.67 -9.13 0.16
N GLY A 33 22.45 -10.13 -0.25
CA GLY A 33 23.91 -10.08 -0.26
C GLY A 33 24.45 -8.95 -1.15
N MET A 34 23.95 -8.85 -2.39
CA MET A 34 24.30 -7.76 -3.32
C MET A 34 23.96 -6.37 -2.77
N LYS A 35 22.87 -6.25 -2.01
CA LYS A 35 22.43 -4.98 -1.42
C LYS A 35 23.06 -4.67 -0.06
N GLY A 36 23.79 -5.63 0.54
CA GLY A 36 24.32 -5.50 1.90
C GLY A 36 23.24 -5.49 2.98
N ILE A 37 22.12 -6.17 2.75
CA ILE A 37 20.98 -6.25 3.66
C ILE A 37 21.15 -7.48 4.55
N ASN A 38 21.14 -7.27 5.87
CA ASN A 38 21.16 -8.36 6.83
C ASN A 38 19.80 -9.06 6.87
N LYS A 39 19.81 -10.39 6.79
CA LYS A 39 18.61 -11.21 6.94
C LYS A 39 18.57 -11.78 8.34
N GLU A 40 17.48 -11.50 9.04
CA GLU A 40 17.21 -12.07 10.36
C GLU A 40 15.98 -12.97 10.25
N TYR A 41 16.03 -14.15 10.88
CA TYR A 41 14.87 -15.02 10.99
C TYR A 41 14.32 -14.90 12.41
N SER A 42 13.01 -14.69 12.53
CA SER A 42 12.36 -14.67 13.84
C SER A 42 12.57 -16.03 14.51
N ASN A 43 12.97 -16.04 15.78
CA ASN A 43 13.05 -17.27 16.56
C ASN A 43 11.67 -17.96 16.54
N ALA A 44 11.67 -19.29 16.44
CA ALA A 44 10.44 -20.09 16.48
C ALA A 44 9.57 -19.82 17.73
N ARG A 45 10.15 -19.20 18.77
CA ARG A 45 9.54 -18.90 20.07
C ARG A 45 9.23 -17.42 20.32
N THR A 46 9.34 -16.51 19.34
CA THR A 46 8.92 -15.10 19.48
C THR A 46 7.66 -14.77 18.66
N PRO A 47 6.51 -15.39 18.95
CA PRO A 47 5.26 -15.17 18.22
C PRO A 47 4.76 -13.72 18.31
N GLN A 48 5.20 -12.93 19.28
CA GLN A 48 4.76 -11.55 19.48
C GLN A 48 5.10 -10.65 18.29
N GLN A 49 6.28 -10.82 17.67
CA GLN A 49 6.70 -10.00 16.53
C GLN A 49 5.91 -10.37 15.27
N ASN A 50 5.73 -11.66 15.00
CA ASN A 50 4.93 -12.13 13.87
C ASN A 50 3.45 -11.76 14.05
N LYS A 51 2.94 -11.81 15.28
CA LYS A 51 1.57 -11.40 15.61
C LYS A 51 1.28 -9.94 15.28
N VAL A 52 2.26 -9.04 15.40
CA VAL A 52 2.10 -7.63 14.98
C VAL A 52 1.95 -7.53 13.47
N ILE A 53 2.77 -8.25 12.70
CA ILE A 53 2.71 -8.27 11.23
C ILE A 53 1.40 -8.91 10.76
N GLU A 54 1.03 -10.06 11.32
CA GLU A 54 -0.22 -10.76 11.04
C GLU A 54 -1.44 -9.87 11.30
N LYS A 55 -1.45 -9.15 12.43
CA LYS A 55 -2.54 -8.21 12.75
C LYS A 55 -2.62 -7.10 11.72
N LYS A 56 -1.49 -6.51 11.31
CA LYS A 56 -1.46 -5.47 10.27
C LYS A 56 -1.94 -6.00 8.93
N ASN A 57 -1.48 -7.18 8.51
CA ASN A 57 -1.93 -7.82 7.27
C ASN A 57 -3.44 -8.11 7.32
N ARG A 58 -3.95 -8.63 8.43
CA ARG A 58 -5.39 -8.85 8.61
C ARG A 58 -6.19 -7.56 8.52
N THR A 59 -5.72 -6.47 9.12
CA THR A 59 -6.35 -5.15 9.02
C THR A 59 -6.34 -4.64 7.57
N LEU A 60 -5.24 -4.77 6.85
CA LEU A 60 -5.14 -4.38 5.44
C LEU A 60 -6.14 -5.14 4.56
N ILE A 61 -6.15 -6.47 4.66
CA ILE A 61 -7.06 -7.33 3.89
C ILE A 61 -8.52 -7.02 4.25
N LYS A 62 -8.83 -6.78 5.53
CA LYS A 62 -10.18 -6.42 5.95
C LYS A 62 -10.59 -5.07 5.36
N ALA A 63 -9.72 -4.06 5.40
CA ALA A 63 -9.99 -2.74 4.85
C ALA A 63 -10.23 -2.80 3.32
N ALA A 64 -9.40 -3.52 2.58
CA ALA A 64 -9.56 -3.69 1.13
C ALA A 64 -10.88 -4.39 0.78
N ARG A 65 -11.26 -5.43 1.52
CA ARG A 65 -12.56 -6.12 1.35
C ARG A 65 -13.72 -5.17 1.63
N THR A 66 -13.65 -4.41 2.72
CA THR A 66 -14.69 -3.42 3.05
C THR A 66 -14.83 -2.37 1.95
N MET A 67 -13.72 -1.84 1.41
CA MET A 67 -13.75 -0.88 0.29
C MET A 67 -14.46 -1.45 -0.94
N LEU A 68 -14.18 -2.70 -1.32
CA LEU A 68 -14.83 -3.34 -2.48
C LEU A 68 -16.31 -3.62 -2.24
N THR A 69 -16.67 -4.10 -1.05
CA THR A 69 -18.07 -4.38 -0.72
C THR A 69 -18.90 -3.10 -0.65
N ASP A 70 -18.34 -2.02 -0.10
CA ASP A 70 -19.00 -0.71 0.02
C ASP A 70 -19.19 -0.04 -1.35
N SER A 71 -18.18 -0.16 -2.23
CA SER A 71 -18.22 0.39 -3.59
C SER A 71 -19.04 -0.44 -4.61
N LEU A 72 -19.50 -1.63 -4.22
CA LEU A 72 -20.15 -2.60 -5.12
C LEU A 72 -19.29 -2.96 -6.34
N LEU A 73 -17.97 -2.81 -6.24
CA LEU A 73 -17.05 -3.07 -7.34
C LEU A 73 -16.69 -4.57 -7.41
N PRO A 74 -16.54 -5.14 -8.63
CA PRO A 74 -16.13 -6.52 -8.79
C PRO A 74 -14.73 -6.79 -8.23
N ILE A 75 -14.47 -8.07 -7.92
CA ILE A 75 -13.18 -8.54 -7.37
C ILE A 75 -11.98 -8.26 -8.29
N ILE A 76 -12.21 -7.95 -9.56
CA ILE A 76 -11.15 -7.55 -10.50
C ILE A 76 -10.37 -6.34 -9.98
N PHE A 77 -11.00 -5.46 -9.21
CA PHE A 77 -10.40 -4.27 -8.61
C PHE A 77 -9.68 -4.54 -7.27
N TRP A 78 -9.36 -5.81 -6.98
CA TRP A 78 -8.72 -6.22 -5.74
C TRP A 78 -7.36 -5.56 -5.52
N ALA A 79 -6.55 -5.44 -6.59
CA ALA A 79 -5.22 -4.84 -6.48
C ALA A 79 -5.31 -3.35 -6.12
N GLU A 80 -6.24 -2.63 -6.73
CA GLU A 80 -6.54 -1.22 -6.53
C GLU A 80 -7.07 -0.96 -5.11
N ALA A 81 -7.99 -1.80 -4.64
CA ALA A 81 -8.52 -1.73 -3.28
C ALA A 81 -7.44 -1.99 -2.22
N VAL A 82 -6.57 -2.99 -2.43
CA VAL A 82 -5.44 -3.27 -1.52
C VAL A 82 -4.44 -2.13 -1.52
N SER A 83 -4.12 -1.57 -2.69
CA SER A 83 -3.22 -0.41 -2.81
C SER A 83 -3.77 0.81 -2.06
N THR A 84 -5.05 1.13 -2.28
CA THR A 84 -5.73 2.25 -1.62
C THR A 84 -5.82 2.04 -0.11
N ALA A 85 -6.20 0.85 0.35
CA ALA A 85 -6.22 0.52 1.77
C ALA A 85 -4.84 0.67 2.42
N CYS A 86 -3.77 0.21 1.75
CA CYS A 86 -2.40 0.38 2.21
C CYS A 86 -2.02 1.86 2.33
N TYR A 87 -2.34 2.66 1.31
CA TYR A 87 -2.07 4.08 1.27
C TYR A 87 -2.75 4.83 2.43
N VAL A 88 -4.05 4.57 2.64
CA VAL A 88 -4.85 5.19 3.69
C VAL A 88 -4.35 4.77 5.07
N LEU A 89 -4.16 3.47 5.31
CA LEU A 89 -3.68 2.97 6.60
C LEU A 89 -2.30 3.54 6.98
N ASN A 90 -1.41 3.74 6.01
CA ASN A 90 -0.10 4.32 6.28
C ASN A 90 -0.13 5.81 6.63
N ARG A 91 -1.18 6.55 6.22
CA ARG A 91 -1.29 8.00 6.40
C ARG A 91 -2.32 8.45 7.43
N ALA A 92 -3.33 7.63 7.73
CA ALA A 92 -4.41 7.99 8.64
C ALA A 92 -4.36 7.22 9.96
N LEU A 93 -3.81 6.00 9.98
CA LEU A 93 -3.80 5.19 11.20
C LEU A 93 -2.63 5.57 12.10
N VAL A 94 -2.94 6.17 13.24
CA VAL A 94 -1.96 6.54 14.26
C VAL A 94 -1.47 5.30 15.03
N THR A 95 -0.16 5.15 15.15
CA THR A 95 0.45 4.14 16.01
C THR A 95 0.42 4.62 17.46
N LYS A 96 -0.23 3.87 18.35
CA LYS A 96 -0.40 4.24 19.76
C LYS A 96 0.92 4.52 20.48
N THR A 97 1.99 3.83 20.11
CA THR A 97 3.28 3.92 20.78
C THR A 97 4.01 5.24 20.55
N HIS A 98 3.83 5.86 19.39
CA HIS A 98 4.54 7.09 19.02
C HIS A 98 3.61 8.29 18.82
N ASN A 99 2.30 8.08 18.92
CA ASN A 99 1.25 9.03 18.57
C ASN A 99 1.46 9.67 17.18
N LYS A 100 2.00 8.88 16.24
CA LYS A 100 2.32 9.27 14.87
C LYS A 100 1.88 8.18 13.89
N THR A 101 1.57 8.59 12.66
CA THR A 101 1.27 7.68 11.56
C THR A 101 2.56 7.05 11.01
N PRO A 102 2.50 5.86 10.37
CA PRO A 102 3.65 5.28 9.69
C PRO A 102 4.31 6.25 8.69
N TYR A 103 3.51 7.05 7.99
CA TYR A 103 3.99 8.07 7.07
C TYR A 103 4.84 9.14 7.78
N GLU A 104 4.39 9.64 8.93
CA GLU A 104 5.14 10.62 9.73
C GLU A 104 6.43 10.06 10.28
N LEU A 105 6.40 8.81 10.76
CA LEU A 105 7.59 8.12 11.26
C LEU A 105 8.65 7.96 10.15
N LEU A 106 8.21 7.74 8.92
CA LEU A 106 9.10 7.46 7.79
C LEU A 106 9.64 8.73 7.13
N ASN A 107 8.76 9.72 6.92
CA ASN A 107 9.03 10.94 6.15
C ASN A 107 9.29 12.18 7.02
N GLY A 108 9.04 12.11 8.34
CA GLY A 108 9.22 13.24 9.25
C GLY A 108 8.23 14.39 9.06
N ARG A 109 7.21 14.22 8.23
CA ARG A 109 6.20 15.23 7.91
C ARG A 109 4.79 14.67 8.03
N THR A 110 3.85 15.51 8.45
CA THR A 110 2.42 15.16 8.51
C THR A 110 1.88 14.94 7.08
N PRO A 111 1.13 13.85 6.84
CA PRO A 111 0.54 13.61 5.54
C PRO A 111 -0.53 14.66 5.28
N ARG A 112 -0.51 15.22 4.07
CA ARG A 112 -1.68 15.93 3.53
C ARG A 112 -2.76 14.89 3.22
N LEU A 113 -3.99 15.17 3.65
CA LEU A 113 -5.16 14.28 3.46
C LEU A 113 -6.29 14.96 2.69
N ASP A 114 -6.14 16.24 2.37
CA ASP A 114 -7.12 17.10 1.68
C ASP A 114 -7.47 16.61 0.26
N PHE A 115 -6.54 15.92 -0.39
CA PHE A 115 -6.73 15.33 -1.71
C PHE A 115 -7.33 13.91 -1.67
N MET A 116 -7.52 13.32 -0.49
CA MET A 116 -8.12 11.97 -0.43
C MET A 116 -9.57 12.03 -0.93
N ARG A 117 -9.95 10.99 -1.68
CA ARG A 117 -11.31 10.76 -2.14
C ARG A 117 -11.76 9.38 -1.70
N PRO A 118 -13.07 9.18 -1.45
CA PRO A 118 -13.61 7.85 -1.27
C PRO A 118 -13.23 6.95 -2.44
N PHE A 119 -12.91 5.70 -2.13
CA PHE A 119 -12.78 4.67 -3.15
C PHE A 119 -14.13 4.58 -3.90
N SER A 120 -14.07 4.41 -5.23
CA SER A 120 -15.21 4.47 -6.15
C SER A 120 -15.97 5.81 -6.20
N SER A 121 -15.31 6.93 -5.88
CA SER A 121 -15.91 8.25 -6.12
C SER A 121 -16.16 8.44 -7.62
N PRO A 122 -17.34 8.93 -8.05
CA PRO A 122 -17.57 9.23 -9.46
C PRO A 122 -16.60 10.33 -9.92
N VAL A 123 -16.07 10.16 -11.13
CA VAL A 123 -15.18 11.09 -11.80
C VAL A 123 -15.65 11.32 -13.22
N THR A 124 -15.38 12.52 -13.74
CA THR A 124 -15.69 12.89 -15.11
C THR A 124 -14.38 13.05 -15.87
N ILE A 125 -14.17 12.24 -16.90
CA ILE A 125 -12.99 12.27 -17.74
C ILE A 125 -13.32 13.05 -19.01
N LEU A 126 -12.52 14.08 -19.32
CA LEU A 126 -12.65 14.78 -20.57
C LEU A 126 -12.09 13.90 -21.70
N ASN A 127 -12.94 13.49 -22.62
CA ASN A 127 -12.56 12.75 -23.80
C ASN A 127 -11.92 13.71 -24.82
N THR A 128 -10.59 13.63 -24.93
CA THR A 128 -9.78 14.40 -25.90
C THR A 128 -9.34 13.58 -27.11
N LEU A 129 -9.64 12.28 -27.13
CA LEU A 129 -9.13 11.34 -28.14
C LEU A 129 -10.08 11.23 -29.34
N ASP A 130 -11.38 11.26 -29.09
CA ASP A 130 -12.36 11.19 -30.17
C ASP A 130 -12.63 12.58 -30.76
N PRO A 131 -12.57 12.76 -32.10
CA PRO A 131 -13.09 13.96 -32.75
C PRO A 131 -14.62 13.97 -32.66
N LEU A 132 -15.13 14.29 -31.47
CA LEU A 132 -16.54 14.41 -31.17
C LEU A 132 -17.10 15.63 -31.90
N GLY A 133 -18.16 15.44 -32.69
CA GLY A 133 -18.85 16.52 -33.40
C GLY A 133 -19.34 17.62 -32.46
N LYS A 134 -19.61 18.82 -33.00
CA LYS A 134 -19.89 20.08 -32.25
C LYS A 134 -20.95 20.00 -31.13
N ILE A 135 -21.79 18.97 -31.09
CA ILE A 135 -22.97 18.85 -30.20
C ILE A 135 -22.84 17.65 -29.22
N LYS A 136 -21.88 16.73 -29.41
CA LYS A 136 -21.77 15.54 -28.55
C LYS A 136 -21.01 15.87 -27.25
N GLY A 137 -21.50 15.33 -26.13
CA GLY A 137 -20.83 15.46 -24.82
C GLY A 137 -19.40 14.97 -24.90
N LYS A 138 -18.46 15.76 -24.40
CA LYS A 138 -17.01 15.48 -24.43
C LYS A 138 -16.52 14.80 -23.15
N SER A 139 -17.41 14.26 -22.34
CA SER A 139 -17.09 13.79 -21.00
C SER A 139 -17.65 12.38 -20.78
N ASP A 140 -16.79 11.51 -20.28
CA ASP A 140 -17.12 10.15 -19.87
C ASP A 140 -17.18 10.10 -18.34
N GLU A 141 -18.15 9.34 -17.79
CA GLU A 141 -18.26 9.10 -16.35
C GLU A 141 -17.54 7.81 -15.99
N ASP A 142 -16.71 7.87 -14.96
CA ASP A 142 -15.91 6.75 -14.47
C ASP A 142 -15.80 6.77 -12.94
N PHE A 143 -15.10 5.78 -12.38
CA PHE A 143 -14.88 5.68 -10.93
C PHE A 143 -13.42 5.89 -10.55
N TRP A 144 -13.20 6.60 -9.46
CA TRP A 144 -11.89 6.74 -8.82
C TRP A 144 -11.51 5.43 -8.13
N LEU A 145 -10.42 4.79 -8.59
CA LEU A 145 -9.97 3.49 -8.05
C LEU A 145 -8.71 3.57 -7.18
N GLY A 146 -8.09 4.73 -6.97
CA GLY A 146 -6.99 4.81 -6.00
C GLY A 146 -6.19 6.09 -6.00
N THR A 147 -5.30 6.20 -5.04
CA THR A 147 -4.49 7.39 -4.82
C THR A 147 -3.26 7.38 -5.74
N LEU A 148 -3.27 8.25 -6.74
CA LEU A 148 -2.09 8.65 -7.52
C LEU A 148 -1.15 9.54 -6.68
#